data_AF-A0A2E1DXP9-F1
#
_entry.id   AF-A0A2E1DXP9-F1
#
_cell.length_a   1.000
_cell.length_b   1.000
_cell.length_c   1.000
_cell.angle_alpha   90.00
_cell.angle_beta   90.00
_cell.angle_gamma   90.00
#
_symmetry.space_group_name_H-M   'P 1'
#
loop_
_entity.id
_entity.type
_entity.pdbx_description
1 polymer ?
#
loop_
_entity_poly.entity_id
_entity_poly.type
_entity_poly.pdbx_seq_one_letter_code
_entity_poly.pdbx_strand_id
1 'polypeptide(L)'
;MDNNDVIFLCGDYPEGHITPDINSNPNYIFQNDPNYEQVRLFDNDQNTVLVNSFIECEHYVNGTWNYYQGKDEIVFLTNINIVLFTFVFTFLVINFFKKKNTLS
;
A
#
# COMPACT_ATOMS: atom_id res chain seq x y z
N MET A 1 8.41 5.34 3.18
CA MET A 1 6.95 5.29 3.17
C MET A 1 6.45 6.73 3.16
N ASP A 2 5.34 7.02 2.48
CA ASP A 2 4.75 8.37 2.52
C ASP A 2 3.96 8.54 3.83
N ASN A 3 3.97 9.73 4.44
CA ASN A 3 3.20 9.99 5.66
C ASN A 3 1.69 9.71 5.47
N ASN A 4 1.23 9.80 4.22
CA ASN A 4 -0.13 9.45 3.83
C ASN A 4 -0.47 7.97 4.06
N ASP A 5 0.49 7.05 3.95
CA ASP A 5 0.26 5.64 4.25
C ASP A 5 0.06 5.44 5.75
N VAL A 6 0.83 6.13 6.60
CA VAL A 6 0.63 6.07 8.06
C VAL A 6 -0.74 6.61 8.44
N ILE A 7 -1.15 7.75 7.88
CA ILE A 7 -2.47 8.33 8.16
C ILE A 7 -3.58 7.38 7.71
N PHE A 8 -3.45 6.80 6.52
CA PHE A 8 -4.43 5.86 5.99
C PHE A 8 -4.51 4.56 6.79
N LEU A 9 -3.38 4.05 7.27
CA LEU A 9 -3.30 2.75 7.94
C LEU A 9 -3.52 2.84 9.45
N CYS A 10 -2.97 3.86 10.10
CA CYS A 10 -2.89 4.01 11.56
C CYS A 10 -3.78 5.13 12.12
N GLY A 11 -4.35 5.98 11.24
CA GLY A 11 -5.14 7.15 11.64
C GLY A 11 -4.30 8.44 11.73
N ASP A 12 -4.95 9.53 12.11
CA ASP A 12 -4.29 10.83 12.22
C ASP A 12 -3.23 10.85 13.34
N TYR A 13 -2.18 11.63 13.11
CA TYR A 13 -1.13 11.85 14.10
C TYR A 13 -1.70 12.53 15.37
N PRO A 14 -1.49 11.97 16.57
CA PRO A 14 -1.93 12.60 17.80
C PRO A 14 -1.19 13.92 18.05
N GLU A 15 -1.83 14.86 18.75
CA GLU A 15 -1.21 16.15 19.05
C GLU A 15 0.10 15.96 19.83
N GLY A 16 1.18 16.57 19.35
CA GLY A 16 2.49 16.47 19.98
C GLY A 16 3.17 15.10 19.79
N HIS A 17 2.75 14.31 18.79
CA HIS A 17 3.42 13.06 18.44
C HIS A 17 4.91 13.26 18.20
N ILE A 18 5.73 12.43 18.86
CA ILE A 18 7.17 12.35 18.67
C ILE A 18 7.48 10.90 18.37
N THR A 19 7.97 10.63 17.16
CA THR A 19 8.42 9.29 16.77
C THR A 19 9.70 8.95 17.56
N PRO A 20 9.69 7.93 18.42
CA PRO A 20 10.87 7.52 19.16
C PRO A 20 11.91 6.86 18.24
N ASP A 21 13.19 7.07 18.52
CA ASP A 21 14.28 6.35 17.83
C ASP A 21 14.42 4.92 18.38
N ILE A 22 13.59 4.04 17.87
CA ILE A 22 13.51 2.62 18.28
C ILE A 22 14.77 1.85 17.88
N ASN A 23 15.44 2.24 16.78
CA ASN A 23 16.62 1.53 16.28
C ASN A 23 17.82 1.60 17.24
N SER A 24 17.84 2.60 18.12
CA SER A 24 18.86 2.76 19.15
C SER A 24 18.74 1.77 20.33
N ASN A 25 17.59 1.11 20.50
CA ASN A 25 17.31 0.21 21.61
C ASN A 25 16.73 -1.14 21.14
N PRO A 26 17.53 -2.21 21.05
CA PRO A 26 17.07 -3.53 20.60
C PRO A 26 16.07 -4.19 21.56
N ASN A 27 15.93 -3.68 22.79
CA ASN A 27 14.98 -4.18 23.80
C ASN A 27 13.79 -3.24 23.96
N TYR A 28 13.51 -2.38 22.97
CA TYR A 28 12.35 -1.52 23.00
C TYR A 28 11.06 -2.35 23.00
N ILE A 29 10.14 -2.03 23.91
CA ILE A 29 8.84 -2.69 24.04
C ILE A 29 7.77 -1.63 23.80
N PHE A 30 6.94 -1.83 22.77
CA PHE A 30 5.80 -0.98 22.48
C PHE A 30 4.80 -1.02 23.65
N GLN A 31 4.35 0.16 24.07
CA GLN A 31 3.32 0.29 25.10
C GLN A 31 1.95 0.21 24.45
N ASN A 32 1.09 -0.64 25.01
CA ASN A 32 -0.30 -0.73 24.57
C ASN A 32 -1.05 0.56 24.92
N ASP A 33 -1.77 1.14 23.96
CA ASP A 33 -2.70 2.23 24.17
C ASP A 33 -4.13 1.69 24.20
N PRO A 34 -4.80 1.66 25.37
CA PRO A 34 -6.16 1.14 25.49
C PRO A 34 -7.21 1.88 24.66
N ASN A 35 -6.92 3.11 24.21
CA ASN A 35 -7.83 3.91 23.39
C ASN A 35 -7.55 3.77 21.89
N TYR A 36 -6.49 3.06 21.51
CA TYR A 36 -6.14 2.82 20.12
C TYR A 36 -6.90 1.61 19.58
N GLU A 37 -7.56 1.77 18.44
CA GLU A 37 -8.21 0.65 17.76
C GLU A 37 -7.14 -0.31 17.23
N GLN A 38 -7.22 -1.59 17.59
CA GLN A 38 -6.23 -2.57 17.16
C GLN A 38 -6.21 -2.70 15.63
N VAL A 39 -5.02 -2.57 15.05
CA VAL A 39 -4.81 -2.62 13.61
C VAL A 39 -4.08 -3.92 13.24
N ARG A 40 -4.55 -4.58 12.18
CA ARG A 40 -3.87 -5.75 11.60
C ARG A 40 -3.06 -5.32 10.40
N LEU A 41 -1.75 -5.60 10.41
CA LEU A 41 -0.86 -5.36 9.28
C LEU A 41 -0.28 -6.68 8.75
N PHE A 42 0.20 -6.62 7.51
CA PHE A 42 0.87 -7.69 6.78
C PHE A 42 2.17 -7.18 6.17
N ASP A 43 3.18 -8.04 6.12
CA ASP A 43 4.37 -7.80 5.33
C ASP A 43 4.26 -8.46 3.94
N ASN A 44 5.31 -8.29 3.13
CA ASN A 44 5.39 -8.85 1.79
C ASN A 44 5.47 -10.38 1.78
N ASP A 45 5.88 -10.99 2.90
CA ASP A 45 6.00 -12.43 3.08
C ASP A 45 4.72 -13.05 3.68
N GLN A 46 3.64 -12.27 3.78
CA GLN A 46 2.34 -12.65 4.33
C GLN A 46 2.36 -13.00 5.83
N ASN A 47 3.39 -12.57 6.56
CA ASN A 47 3.34 -12.56 8.01
C ASN A 47 2.34 -11.50 8.47
N THR A 48 1.76 -11.69 9.64
CA THR A 48 0.76 -10.76 10.20
C THR A 48 1.14 -10.33 11.61
N VAL A 49 0.82 -9.07 11.91
CA VAL A 49 0.99 -8.49 13.25
C VAL A 49 -0.28 -7.73 13.63
N LEU A 50 -0.61 -7.78 14.92
CA LEU A 50 -1.69 -7.00 15.53
C LEU A 50 -1.06 -5.92 16.41
N VAL A 51 -1.17 -4.67 15.99
CA VAL A 51 -0.58 -3.52 16.67
C VAL A 51 -1.62 -2.81 17.53
N ASN A 52 -1.21 -2.35 18.71
CA ASN A 52 -2.10 -1.81 19.75
C ASN A 52 -1.72 -0.38 20.17
N SER A 53 -0.91 0.32 19.39
CA SER A 53 -0.66 1.75 19.58
C SER A 53 -0.31 2.41 18.25
N PHE A 54 -0.52 3.73 18.18
CA PHE A 54 -0.16 4.51 17.00
C PHE A 54 1.35 4.44 16.69
N ILE A 55 2.20 4.55 17.72
CA ILE A 55 3.67 4.48 17.58
C ILE A 55 4.11 3.11 17.03
N GLU A 56 3.49 2.03 17.51
CA GLU A 56 3.75 0.68 16.99
C GLU A 56 3.31 0.56 15.53
N CYS A 57 2.10 1.00 15.21
CA CYS A 57 1.58 0.99 13.84
C CYS A 57 2.47 1.78 12.89
N GLU A 58 2.84 3.02 13.25
CA GLU A 58 3.76 3.86 12.48
C GLU A 58 5.10 3.15 12.22
N HIS A 59 5.66 2.50 13.23
CA HIS A 59 6.93 1.77 13.09
C HIS A 59 6.82 0.64 12.05
N TYR A 60 5.78 -0.18 12.13
CA TYR A 60 5.55 -1.26 11.17
C TYR A 60 5.27 -0.73 9.75
N VAL A 61 4.44 0.31 9.62
CA VAL A 61 4.15 0.93 8.31
C VAL A 61 5.41 1.54 7.69
N ASN A 62 6.24 2.21 8.48
CA ASN A 62 7.54 2.70 8.01
C ASN A 62 8.48 1.56 7.61
N GLY A 63 8.36 0.41 8.27
CA GLY A 63 9.00 -0.86 7.92
C GLY A 63 8.34 -1.61 6.75
N THR A 64 7.51 -0.95 5.94
CA THR A 64 6.83 -1.48 4.74
C THR A 64 5.64 -2.42 4.98
N TRP A 65 5.12 -2.52 6.20
CA TRP A 65 3.90 -3.28 6.49
C TRP A 65 2.63 -2.53 6.04
N ASN A 66 1.57 -3.24 5.65
CA ASN A 66 0.32 -2.65 5.15
C ASN A 66 -0.94 -3.48 5.48
N TYR A 67 -2.15 -2.95 5.23
CA TYR A 67 -3.42 -3.69 5.43
C TYR A 67 -3.67 -4.79 4.40
N TYR A 68 -3.14 -4.64 3.19
CA TYR A 68 -3.59 -5.37 2.02
C TYR A 68 -2.52 -6.35 1.58
N GLN A 69 -2.69 -7.60 2.01
CA GLN A 69 -2.00 -8.73 1.41
C GLN A 69 -2.18 -8.70 -0.12
N GLY A 70 -1.08 -8.60 -0.85
CA GLY A 70 -1.09 -8.56 -2.32
C GLY A 70 -1.49 -7.23 -2.95
N LYS A 71 -1.46 -6.09 -2.24
CA LYS A 71 -1.65 -4.75 -2.86
C LYS A 71 -0.74 -4.58 -4.08
N ASP A 72 0.53 -4.93 -3.93
CA ASP A 72 1.52 -4.81 -4.99
C ASP A 72 1.23 -5.77 -6.15
N GLU A 73 0.77 -6.98 -5.86
CA GLU A 73 0.33 -7.95 -6.87
C GLU A 73 -0.87 -7.43 -7.66
N ILE A 74 -1.88 -6.88 -6.97
CA ILE A 74 -3.08 -6.30 -7.59
C ILE A 74 -2.71 -5.10 -8.47
N VAL A 75 -1.86 -4.20 -7.98
CA VAL A 75 -1.39 -3.05 -8.76
C VAL A 75 -0.61 -3.51 -9.99
N PHE A 76 0.29 -4.48 -9.83
CA PHE A 76 1.06 -5.07 -10.92
C PHE A 76 0.15 -5.71 -11.98
N LEU A 77 -0.80 -6.54 -11.56
CA LEU A 77 -1.77 -7.18 -12.45
C LEU A 77 -2.65 -6.14 -13.15
N THR A 78 -3.09 -5.09 -12.43
CA THR A 78 -3.89 -4.00 -13.00
C THR A 78 -3.11 -3.26 -14.09
N ASN A 79 -1.84 -2.94 -13.84
CA ASN A 79 -0.98 -2.28 -14.82
C ASN A 79 -0.76 -3.15 -16.07
N ILE A 80 -0.52 -4.46 -15.91
CA ILE A 80 -0.43 -5.39 -17.06
C ILE A 80 -1.72 -5.40 -17.86
N ASN A 81 -2.87 -5.49 -17.19
CA ASN A 81 -4.17 -5.49 -17.88
C ASN A 81 -4.38 -4.19 -18.66
N ILE A 82 -4.06 -3.03 -18.09
CA ILE A 82 -4.16 -1.73 -18.79
C ILE A 82 -3.31 -1.72 -20.07
N VAL A 83 -2.07 -2.22 -19.99
CA VAL A 83 -1.17 -2.32 -21.15
C VAL A 83 -1.74 -3.26 -22.22
N LEU A 84 -2.27 -4.41 -21.83
CA LEU A 84 -2.89 -5.36 -22.78
C LEU A 84 -4.13 -4.76 -23.44
N PHE A 85 -5.01 -4.12 -22.67
CA PHE A 85 -6.21 -3.46 -23.19
C PHE A 85 -5.87 -2.33 -24.15
N THR A 86 -4.89 -1.48 -23.80
CA THR A 86 -4.44 -0.39 -24.69
C THR A 86 -3.83 -0.93 -25.98
N PHE A 87 -3.05 -2.01 -25.92
CA PHE A 87 -2.50 -2.64 -27.11
C PHE A 87 -3.59 -3.20 -28.03
N VAL A 88 -4.53 -3.99 -27.49
CA VAL A 88 -5.66 -4.56 -28.25
C VAL A 88 -6.52 -3.46 -28.84
N PHE A 89 -6.85 -2.43 -28.07
CA PHE A 89 -7.65 -1.29 -28.53
C PHE A 89 -6.96 -0.57 -29.70
N THR A 90 -5.67 -0.27 -29.56
CA THR A 90 -4.89 0.40 -30.61
C THR A 90 -4.83 -0.44 -31.89
N PHE A 91 -4.64 -1.76 -31.76
CA PHE A 91 -4.66 -2.68 -32.89
C PHE A 91 -6.01 -2.70 -33.62
N LEU A 92 -7.13 -2.74 -32.89
CA LEU A 92 -8.47 -2.70 -33.45
C LEU A 92 -8.74 -1.37 -34.18
N VAL A 93 -8.34 -0.24 -33.58
CA VAL A 93 -8.47 1.09 -34.17
C VAL A 93 -7.68 1.18 -35.48
N ILE A 94 -6.41 0.75 -35.50
CA ILE A 94 -5.59 0.73 -36.72
C ILE A 94 -6.23 -0.11 -37.83
N ASN A 95 -6.74 -1.29 -37.50
CA ASN A 95 -7.39 -2.16 -38.49
C ASN A 95 -8.71 -1.57 -39.01
N PHE A 96 -9.48 -0.90 -38.16
CA PHE A 96 -10.69 -0.20 -38.58
C PHE A 96 -10.37 0.93 -39.59
N PHE A 97 -9.35 1.75 -39.31
CA PHE A 97 -8.91 2.80 -40.24
C PHE A 97 -8.32 2.25 -41.54
N LYS A 98 -7.54 1.16 -41.49
CA LYS A 98 -7.05 0.48 -42.70
C LYS A 98 -8.22 -0.01 -43.57
N LYS A 99 -9.20 -0.68 -42.96
CA LYS A 99 -10.39 -1.18 -43.66
C LYS A 99 -11.19 -0.05 -44.31
N LYS A 100 -11.38 1.07 -43.61
CA LYS A 100 -12.08 2.25 -44.15
C LYS A 100 -11.35 2.84 -45.36
N ASN A 101 -10.02 2.93 -45.32
CA ASN A 101 -9.22 3.45 -46.43
C ASN A 101 -9.18 2.52 -47.65
N THR A 102 -9.50 1.22 -47.51
CA THR A 102 -9.59 0.28 -48.66
C THR A 102 -10.96 0.32 -49.34
N LEU A 103 -11.98 0.88 -48.69
CA LEU A 103 -13.36 0.95 -49.18
C LEU A 103 -13.75 2.33 -49.75
N SER A 104 -12.85 3.33 -49.65
CA SER A 104 -12.96 4.65 -50.28
C SER A 104 -12.06 4.74 -51.50
#